data_AF-A0A370PGE0-F1
#
_entry.id   AF-A0A370PGE0-F1
#
_cell.length_a   1.000
_cell.length_b   1.000
_cell.length_c   1.000
_cell.angle_alpha   90.00
_cell.angle_beta   90.00
_cell.angle_gamma   90.00
#
_symmetry.space_group_name_H-M   'P 1'
#
loop_
_entity.id
_entity.type
_entity.pdbx_description
1 polymer ?
#
loop_
_entity_poly.entity_id
_entity_poly.type
_entity_poly.pdbx_seq_one_letter_code
_entity_poly.pdbx_strand_id
1 'polypeptide(L)'
;MAQGSSRRLEELPVELLEAILAAAPDITTLEAAVMTGPCLYNAFKGAEQFIVRPVVLRQFDPSLIHDVLATHASSKIDHQSTEQVETFMVPYLARDQHYFKASMDWRLSEALLIDRFDEAVKYLVDRLAAEALPVPSTSDSQSLSSFLPPSKTERNWISRSLYRFHANCNLQQEWDAIAARSAGFAPWENEQLYCIYDFLMRMVKQVIEDPNLRSNWPQYISQVSDIAFHNYLQFHLSLGLTHVRRFALQNEKQLQQIVHVTRATPRIDQQLSFLYNGLHPVSRWPPLEHALGDFDAEDEEKYIPQPWYRDPDSGPEDIWRWAHRDEEAGGFVGNFDQAVLRQWACVMWDRGRIDGWFVFIRPWVSTCRRYLECLGQDSDELLSEGLEPEMRERLLLRHRRIGLKLYDPETWACWARTITGVS
;
A
#
# COMPACT_ATOMS: atom_id res chain seq x y z
N MET A 1 -8.52 -62.94 -2.74
CA MET A 1 -9.25 -61.96 -3.58
C MET A 1 -9.98 -61.01 -2.66
N ALA A 2 -9.37 -59.87 -2.33
CA ALA A 2 -10.04 -58.82 -1.57
C ALA A 2 -10.81 -57.95 -2.56
N GLN A 3 -12.13 -58.11 -2.63
CA GLN A 3 -13.00 -57.13 -3.29
C GLN A 3 -13.03 -55.90 -2.38
N GLY A 4 -12.12 -54.95 -2.64
CA GLY A 4 -12.23 -53.61 -2.08
C GLY A 4 -13.47 -52.95 -2.66
N SER A 5 -14.55 -52.93 -1.88
CA SER A 5 -15.69 -52.04 -2.11
C SER A 5 -15.18 -50.61 -2.00
N SER A 6 -14.75 -50.04 -3.12
CA SER A 6 -14.46 -48.61 -3.22
C SER A 6 -15.81 -47.90 -3.25
N ARG A 7 -16.36 -47.57 -2.07
CA ARG A 7 -17.50 -46.66 -1.97
C ARG A 7 -17.14 -45.37 -2.68
N ARG A 8 -18.00 -44.93 -3.59
CA ARG A 8 -17.76 -43.72 -4.38
C ARG A 8 -18.05 -42.49 -3.54
N LEU A 9 -17.35 -41.39 -3.80
CA LEU A 9 -17.58 -40.12 -3.09
C LEU A 9 -19.04 -39.70 -3.22
N GLU A 10 -19.62 -39.90 -4.39
CA GLU A 10 -21.00 -39.54 -4.75
C GLU A 10 -22.07 -40.38 -4.02
N GLU A 11 -21.68 -41.45 -3.33
CA GLU A 11 -22.58 -42.29 -2.53
C GLU A 11 -22.67 -41.83 -1.07
N LEU A 12 -21.92 -40.79 -0.69
CA LEU A 12 -22.00 -40.22 0.65
C LEU A 12 -23.33 -39.46 0.86
N PRO A 13 -23.86 -39.43 2.09
CA PRO A 13 -24.93 -38.52 2.49
C PRO A 13 -24.59 -37.06 2.15
N VAL A 14 -25.61 -36.26 1.83
CA VAL A 14 -25.44 -34.86 1.40
C VAL A 14 -24.70 -34.03 2.45
N GLU A 15 -24.94 -34.30 3.73
CA GLU A 15 -24.31 -33.60 4.85
C GLU A 15 -22.79 -33.85 4.90
N LEU A 16 -22.34 -35.06 4.51
CA LEU A 16 -20.91 -35.37 4.41
C LEU A 16 -20.28 -34.70 3.18
N LEU A 17 -21.01 -34.64 2.06
CA LEU A 17 -20.55 -33.92 0.87
C LEU A 17 -20.41 -32.42 1.16
N GLU A 18 -21.40 -31.82 1.82
CA GLU A 18 -21.37 -30.42 2.26
C GLU A 18 -20.21 -30.16 3.23
N ALA A 19 -19.97 -31.05 4.20
CA ALA A 19 -18.84 -30.93 5.12
C ALA A 19 -17.48 -31.01 4.40
N ILE A 20 -17.34 -31.89 3.41
CA ILE A 20 -16.15 -32.01 2.58
C ILE A 20 -15.93 -30.72 1.78
N LEU A 21 -16.98 -30.18 1.17
CA LEU A 21 -16.91 -28.92 0.41
C LEU A 21 -16.56 -27.72 1.33
N ALA A 22 -17.16 -27.63 2.52
CA ALA A 22 -16.87 -26.59 3.50
C ALA A 22 -15.44 -26.68 4.07
N ALA A 23 -14.80 -27.84 3.95
CA ALA A 23 -13.41 -28.09 4.32
C ALA A 23 -12.41 -27.76 3.21
N ALA A 24 -12.86 -27.29 2.03
CA ALA A 24 -11.96 -26.86 0.96
C ALA A 24 -10.93 -25.82 1.47
N PRO A 25 -9.64 -25.93 1.08
CA PRO A 25 -8.60 -25.06 1.60
C PRO A 25 -8.76 -23.60 1.17
N ASP A 26 -9.31 -23.38 -0.02
CA ASP A 26 -9.46 -22.07 -0.65
C ASP A 26 -10.64 -22.04 -1.63
N ILE A 27 -10.98 -20.83 -2.08
CA ILE A 27 -12.11 -20.55 -2.97
C ILE A 27 -11.92 -21.24 -4.33
N THR A 28 -10.69 -21.26 -4.87
CA THR A 28 -10.38 -21.90 -6.16
C THR A 28 -10.62 -23.41 -6.10
N THR A 29 -10.21 -24.08 -5.02
CA THR A 29 -10.44 -25.51 -4.81
C THR A 29 -11.92 -25.81 -4.63
N LEU A 30 -12.66 -24.96 -3.93
CA LEU A 30 -14.12 -25.08 -3.83
C LEU A 30 -14.78 -24.96 -5.20
N GLU A 31 -14.41 -23.96 -6.01
CA GLU A 31 -14.92 -23.81 -7.37
C GLU A 31 -14.67 -25.07 -8.21
N ALA A 32 -13.42 -25.58 -8.22
CA ALA A 32 -13.07 -26.79 -8.95
C ALA A 32 -13.89 -28.02 -8.50
N ALA A 33 -14.08 -28.18 -7.18
CA ALA A 33 -14.89 -29.28 -6.63
C ALA A 33 -16.36 -29.18 -7.07
N VAL A 34 -16.94 -27.98 -7.00
CA VAL A 34 -18.33 -27.72 -7.43
C VAL A 34 -18.51 -27.97 -8.93
N MET A 35 -17.49 -27.67 -9.74
CA MET A 35 -17.50 -27.86 -11.19
C MET A 35 -17.22 -29.30 -11.64
N THR A 36 -16.85 -30.20 -10.73
CA THR A 36 -16.46 -31.58 -11.06
C THR A 36 -17.65 -32.44 -11.54
N GLY A 37 -18.85 -32.21 -11.01
CA GLY A 37 -20.03 -32.95 -11.45
C GLY A 37 -21.32 -32.65 -10.71
N PRO A 38 -22.46 -33.19 -11.18
CA PRO A 38 -23.78 -32.84 -10.68
C PRO A 38 -24.01 -33.16 -9.20
N CYS A 39 -23.39 -34.23 -8.68
CA CYS A 39 -23.55 -34.63 -7.28
C CYS A 39 -23.01 -33.56 -6.31
N LEU A 40 -21.75 -33.14 -6.49
CA LEU A 40 -21.12 -32.09 -5.68
C LEU A 40 -21.76 -30.73 -5.92
N TYR A 41 -22.13 -30.40 -7.16
CA TYR A 41 -22.86 -29.18 -7.46
C TYR A 41 -24.21 -29.10 -6.73
N ASN A 42 -24.97 -30.20 -6.70
CA ASN A 42 -26.26 -30.24 -6.03
C ASN A 42 -26.14 -30.14 -4.50
N ALA A 43 -25.15 -30.82 -3.90
CA ALA A 43 -24.84 -30.67 -2.48
C ALA A 43 -24.43 -29.23 -2.15
N PHE A 44 -23.56 -28.63 -2.97
CA PHE A 44 -23.16 -27.23 -2.83
C PHE A 44 -24.36 -26.27 -2.89
N LYS A 45 -25.22 -26.41 -3.90
CA LYS A 45 -26.34 -25.51 -4.14
C LYS A 45 -27.36 -25.51 -2.98
N GLY A 46 -27.49 -26.62 -2.25
CA GLY A 46 -28.35 -26.74 -1.08
C GLY A 46 -27.85 -25.97 0.15
N ALA A 47 -26.54 -25.72 0.25
CA ALA A 47 -25.90 -25.19 1.44
C ALA A 47 -24.81 -24.13 1.14
N GLU A 48 -24.93 -23.41 0.03
CA GLU A 48 -23.89 -22.51 -0.51
C GLU A 48 -23.32 -21.56 0.55
N GLN A 49 -24.17 -20.82 1.28
CA GLN A 49 -23.72 -19.91 2.33
C GLN A 49 -22.95 -20.61 3.46
N PHE A 50 -23.37 -21.81 3.86
CA PHE A 50 -22.72 -22.58 4.92
C PHE A 50 -21.36 -23.13 4.48
N ILE A 51 -21.16 -23.35 3.18
CA ILE A 51 -19.93 -23.86 2.59
C ILE A 51 -18.95 -22.72 2.29
N VAL A 52 -19.40 -21.65 1.63
CA VAL A 52 -18.55 -20.54 1.17
C VAL A 52 -17.96 -19.78 2.34
N ARG A 53 -18.76 -19.48 3.37
CA ARG A 53 -18.33 -18.70 4.53
C ARG A 53 -17.05 -19.25 5.21
N PRO A 54 -17.00 -20.51 5.66
CA PRO A 54 -15.79 -21.05 6.28
C PRO A 54 -14.61 -21.14 5.32
N VAL A 55 -14.84 -21.35 4.01
CA VAL A 55 -13.75 -21.38 3.01
C VAL A 55 -13.09 -20.00 2.87
N VAL A 56 -13.89 -18.95 2.70
CA VAL A 56 -13.35 -17.57 2.65
C VAL A 56 -12.63 -17.22 3.95
N LEU A 57 -13.25 -17.48 5.11
CA LEU A 57 -12.65 -17.16 6.41
C LEU A 57 -11.36 -17.96 6.70
N ARG A 58 -11.17 -19.11 6.06
CA ARG A 58 -9.97 -19.95 6.17
C ARG A 58 -8.85 -19.48 5.24
N GLN A 59 -9.20 -19.03 4.04
CA GLN A 59 -8.24 -18.58 3.04
C GLN A 59 -7.46 -17.33 3.48
N PHE A 60 -8.12 -16.41 4.18
CA PHE A 60 -7.52 -15.15 4.61
C PHE A 60 -7.05 -15.19 6.05
N ASP A 61 -5.96 -14.48 6.34
CA ASP A 61 -5.51 -14.29 7.72
C ASP A 61 -6.58 -13.54 8.54
N PRO A 62 -6.82 -13.93 9.81
CA PRO A 62 -7.74 -13.22 10.69
C PRO A 62 -7.46 -11.71 10.83
N SER A 63 -6.20 -11.26 10.68
CA SER A 63 -5.84 -9.84 10.72
C SER A 63 -6.25 -9.07 9.46
N LEU A 64 -6.44 -9.77 8.33
CA LEU A 64 -6.75 -9.21 7.02
C LEU A 64 -8.24 -9.19 6.69
N ILE A 65 -9.01 -10.11 7.25
CA ILE A 65 -10.39 -10.35 6.81
C ILE A 65 -11.29 -9.11 6.91
N HIS A 66 -11.04 -8.20 7.86
CA HIS A 66 -11.75 -6.93 7.91
C HIS A 66 -11.51 -6.11 6.63
N ASP A 67 -10.25 -5.92 6.27
CA ASP A 67 -9.85 -5.11 5.11
C ASP A 67 -10.28 -5.78 3.79
N VAL A 68 -10.21 -7.12 3.72
CA VAL A 68 -10.71 -7.90 2.58
C VAL A 68 -12.21 -7.67 2.37
N LEU A 69 -13.02 -7.87 3.41
CA LEU A 69 -14.47 -7.75 3.30
C LEU A 69 -14.92 -6.30 3.13
N ALA A 70 -14.27 -5.34 3.80
CA ALA A 70 -14.54 -3.93 3.63
C ALA A 70 -14.20 -3.44 2.21
N THR A 71 -13.12 -3.93 1.60
CA THR A 71 -12.78 -3.61 0.21
C THR A 71 -13.82 -4.17 -0.76
N HIS A 72 -14.30 -5.39 -0.53
CA HIS A 72 -15.37 -5.95 -1.32
C HIS A 72 -16.69 -5.18 -1.15
N ALA A 73 -17.05 -4.83 0.08
CA ALA A 73 -18.24 -4.04 0.36
C ALA A 73 -18.18 -2.64 -0.28
N SER A 74 -17.02 -1.97 -0.25
CA SER A 74 -16.86 -0.65 -0.87
C SER A 74 -17.04 -0.65 -2.37
N SER A 75 -16.78 -1.78 -3.06
CA SER A 75 -17.02 -1.91 -4.50
C SER A 75 -18.50 -1.85 -4.91
N LYS A 76 -19.41 -1.99 -3.93
CA LYS A 76 -20.87 -1.96 -4.13
C LYS A 76 -21.48 -0.60 -3.78
N ILE A 77 -20.68 0.34 -3.29
CA ILE A 77 -21.13 1.67 -2.89
C ILE A 77 -21.20 2.58 -4.11
N ASP A 78 -22.26 3.38 -4.18
CA ASP A 78 -22.28 4.54 -5.06
C ASP A 78 -21.41 5.66 -4.48
N HIS A 79 -20.24 5.88 -5.06
CA HIS A 79 -19.29 6.91 -4.62
C HIS A 79 -19.87 8.34 -4.68
N GLN A 80 -20.92 8.57 -5.48
CA GLN A 80 -21.61 9.85 -5.54
C GLN A 80 -22.57 10.07 -4.36
N SER A 81 -22.87 9.01 -3.59
CA SER A 81 -23.73 9.07 -2.42
C SER A 81 -22.93 9.27 -1.13
N THR A 82 -22.91 10.52 -0.64
CA THR A 82 -22.30 10.85 0.66
C THR A 82 -22.86 10.00 1.80
N GLU A 83 -24.17 9.75 1.81
CA GLU A 83 -24.84 8.93 2.83
C GLU A 83 -24.34 7.47 2.85
N GLN A 84 -24.20 6.84 1.69
CA GLN A 84 -23.69 5.46 1.62
C GLN A 84 -22.23 5.38 2.07
N VAL A 85 -21.41 6.37 1.69
CA VAL A 85 -20.02 6.44 2.11
C VAL A 85 -19.92 6.65 3.62
N GLU A 86 -20.63 7.61 4.19
CA GLU A 86 -20.65 7.85 5.65
C GLU A 86 -21.12 6.60 6.41
N THR A 87 -22.18 5.94 5.92
CA THR A 87 -22.70 4.70 6.50
C THR A 87 -21.67 3.57 6.46
N PHE A 88 -20.87 3.46 5.39
CA PHE A 88 -19.76 2.50 5.32
C PHE A 88 -18.60 2.87 6.24
N MET A 89 -18.30 4.16 6.37
CA MET A 89 -17.16 4.63 7.13
C MET A 89 -17.27 4.32 8.62
N VAL A 90 -18.48 4.36 9.21
CA VAL A 90 -18.69 4.05 10.63
C VAL A 90 -18.16 2.65 11.01
N PRO A 91 -18.66 1.54 10.43
CA PRO A 91 -18.13 0.21 10.73
C PRO A 91 -16.71 0.00 10.20
N TYR A 92 -16.33 0.68 9.10
CA TYR A 92 -14.97 0.59 8.57
C TYR A 92 -13.93 1.15 9.53
N LEU A 93 -14.15 2.34 10.10
CA LEU A 93 -13.27 2.94 11.12
C LEU A 93 -13.41 2.26 12.48
N ALA A 94 -14.54 1.62 12.78
CA ALA A 94 -14.72 0.88 14.02
C ALA A 94 -14.08 -0.52 14.03
N ARG A 95 -13.46 -0.99 12.93
CA ARG A 95 -12.95 -2.38 12.80
C ARG A 95 -14.06 -3.40 13.03
N ASP A 96 -15.33 -3.06 12.76
CA ASP A 96 -16.44 -3.96 13.05
C ASP A 96 -16.45 -5.14 12.05
N GLN A 97 -15.60 -6.11 12.34
CA GLN A 97 -15.44 -7.33 11.59
C GLN A 97 -16.75 -8.13 11.58
N HIS A 98 -17.58 -8.00 12.62
CA HIS A 98 -18.88 -8.66 12.69
C HIS A 98 -19.84 -8.03 11.69
N TYR A 99 -19.84 -6.70 11.58
CA TYR A 99 -20.62 -5.98 10.57
C TYR A 99 -20.32 -6.49 9.16
N PHE A 100 -19.04 -6.51 8.75
CA PHE A 100 -18.68 -6.94 7.39
C PHE A 100 -18.89 -8.44 7.15
N LYS A 101 -18.72 -9.28 8.18
CA LYS A 101 -19.06 -10.72 8.09
C LYS A 101 -20.57 -10.94 7.96
N ALA A 102 -21.37 -10.11 8.62
CA ALA A 102 -22.83 -10.22 8.61
C ALA A 102 -23.43 -9.66 7.31
N SER A 103 -22.84 -8.60 6.74
CA SER A 103 -23.31 -7.97 5.52
C SER A 103 -22.86 -8.69 4.24
N MET A 104 -21.86 -9.57 4.32
CA MET A 104 -21.39 -10.35 3.18
C MET A 104 -22.47 -11.33 2.68
N ASP A 105 -22.79 -11.25 1.39
CA ASP A 105 -23.57 -12.27 0.69
C ASP A 105 -22.64 -13.46 0.39
N TRP A 106 -22.75 -14.52 1.17
CA TRP A 106 -21.85 -15.68 1.15
C TRP A 106 -22.12 -16.62 -0.04
N ARG A 107 -22.12 -16.06 -1.25
CA ARG A 107 -22.19 -16.80 -2.52
C ARG A 107 -20.81 -17.03 -3.09
N LEU A 108 -20.65 -18.13 -3.82
CA LEU A 108 -19.39 -18.43 -4.50
C LEU A 108 -19.06 -17.37 -5.55
N SER A 109 -20.06 -16.76 -6.19
CA SER A 109 -19.85 -15.64 -7.13
C SER A 109 -19.16 -14.44 -6.47
N GLU A 110 -19.55 -14.11 -5.24
CA GLU A 110 -18.95 -13.01 -4.48
C GLU A 110 -17.57 -13.39 -3.96
N ALA A 111 -17.40 -14.63 -3.49
CA ALA A 111 -16.09 -15.14 -3.07
C ALA A 111 -15.07 -15.13 -4.23
N LEU A 112 -15.49 -15.50 -5.45
CA LEU A 112 -14.64 -15.44 -6.64
C LEU A 112 -14.23 -14.01 -7.03
N LEU A 113 -15.07 -13.00 -6.74
CA LEU A 113 -14.68 -11.59 -6.91
C LEU A 113 -13.58 -11.20 -5.94
N ILE A 114 -13.70 -11.64 -4.67
CA ILE A 114 -12.68 -11.42 -3.64
C ILE A 114 -11.36 -12.11 -4.05
N ASP A 115 -11.42 -13.38 -4.45
CA ASP A 115 -10.25 -14.19 -4.82
C ASP A 115 -9.49 -13.57 -6.00
N ARG A 116 -10.20 -13.19 -7.06
CA ARG A 116 -9.59 -12.52 -8.23
C ARG A 116 -8.92 -11.20 -7.89
N PHE A 117 -9.51 -10.43 -6.97
CA PHE A 117 -8.90 -9.19 -6.52
C PHE A 117 -7.67 -9.45 -5.64
N ASP A 118 -7.74 -10.44 -4.76
CA ASP A 118 -6.64 -10.86 -3.91
C ASP A 118 -5.41 -11.33 -4.70
N GLU A 119 -5.59 -11.95 -5.87
CA GLU A 119 -4.46 -12.22 -6.78
C GLU A 119 -3.67 -10.94 -7.15
N ALA A 120 -4.36 -9.83 -7.36
CA ALA A 120 -3.71 -8.57 -7.66
C ALA A 120 -2.97 -8.00 -6.45
N VAL A 121 -3.56 -8.12 -5.26
CA VAL A 121 -2.92 -7.74 -3.99
C VAL A 121 -1.66 -8.56 -3.76
N LYS A 122 -1.74 -9.90 -3.80
CA LYS A 122 -0.59 -10.81 -3.64
C LYS A 122 0.55 -10.48 -4.60
N TYR A 123 0.23 -10.26 -5.88
CA TYR A 123 1.23 -9.86 -6.88
C TYR A 123 1.94 -8.55 -6.51
N LEU A 124 1.18 -7.54 -6.06
CA LEU A 124 1.74 -6.23 -5.71
C LEU A 124 2.52 -6.28 -4.39
N VAL A 125 2.12 -7.10 -3.42
CA VAL A 125 2.89 -7.38 -2.20
C VAL A 125 4.27 -7.93 -2.56
N ASP A 126 4.31 -8.97 -3.39
CA ASP A 126 5.57 -9.62 -3.78
C ASP A 126 6.47 -8.67 -4.56
N ARG A 127 5.88 -7.85 -5.43
CA ARG A 127 6.63 -6.87 -6.22
C ARG A 127 7.18 -5.72 -5.35
N LEU A 128 6.38 -5.16 -4.45
CA LEU A 128 6.85 -4.12 -3.53
C LEU A 128 7.98 -4.64 -2.65
N ALA A 129 7.81 -5.85 -2.08
CA ALA A 129 8.85 -6.46 -1.26
C ALA A 129 10.14 -6.69 -2.04
N ALA A 130 10.06 -7.19 -3.27
CA ALA A 130 11.22 -7.41 -4.13
C ALA A 130 11.95 -6.11 -4.50
N GLU A 131 11.22 -4.99 -4.65
CA GLU A 131 11.82 -3.67 -4.92
C GLU A 131 12.42 -3.02 -3.67
N ALA A 132 11.79 -3.20 -2.50
CA ALA A 132 12.14 -2.46 -1.28
C ALA A 132 13.20 -3.17 -0.41
N LEU A 133 13.23 -4.51 -0.37
CA LEU A 133 14.20 -5.28 0.43
C LEU A 133 15.68 -5.10 0.02
N PRO A 134 16.03 -4.89 -1.28
CA PRO A 134 17.40 -4.62 -1.67
C PRO A 134 17.93 -3.24 -1.20
N VAL A 135 17.04 -2.27 -0.97
CA VAL A 135 17.38 -0.86 -0.68
C VAL A 135 18.28 -0.68 0.58
N PRO A 136 18.07 -1.38 1.71
CA PRO A 136 18.93 -1.25 2.89
C PRO A 136 20.27 -2.01 2.79
N SER A 137 20.51 -2.84 1.76
CA SER A 137 21.74 -3.65 1.61
C SER A 137 22.96 -2.80 1.26
N THR A 138 23.52 -2.14 2.28
CA THR A 138 24.62 -1.17 2.16
C THR A 138 25.87 -1.61 2.94
N SER A 139 25.95 -2.88 3.34
CA SER A 139 27.13 -3.44 3.99
C SER A 139 27.74 -4.57 3.16
N ASP A 140 29.07 -4.52 2.97
CA ASP A 140 29.85 -5.66 2.44
C ASP A 140 29.86 -6.85 3.41
N SER A 141 29.40 -6.66 4.65
CA SER A 141 28.92 -7.77 5.48
C SER A 141 27.50 -8.10 5.05
N GLN A 142 27.31 -9.17 4.29
CA GLN A 142 26.00 -9.76 4.00
C GLN A 142 25.22 -9.97 5.31
N SER A 143 24.44 -8.97 5.75
CA SER A 143 23.48 -9.15 6.81
C SER A 143 22.42 -10.09 6.26
N LEU A 144 22.29 -11.27 6.88
CA LEU A 144 21.36 -12.31 6.46
C LEU A 144 19.92 -11.80 6.40
N SER A 145 19.56 -10.76 7.18
CA SER A 145 18.19 -10.23 7.27
C SER A 145 17.71 -9.52 6.00
N SER A 146 18.59 -8.94 5.19
CA SER A 146 18.21 -8.28 3.93
C SER A 146 17.79 -9.26 2.83
N PHE A 147 18.18 -10.53 2.95
CA PHE A 147 17.85 -11.60 1.99
C PHE A 147 16.71 -12.48 2.47
N LEU A 148 16.26 -12.33 3.72
CA LEU A 148 15.11 -13.08 4.21
C LEU A 148 13.84 -12.56 3.55
N PRO A 149 12.97 -13.46 3.06
CA PRO A 149 11.67 -13.05 2.55
C PRO A 149 10.88 -12.31 3.65
N PRO A 150 9.91 -11.47 3.28
CA PRO A 150 9.06 -10.80 4.25
C PRO A 150 8.36 -11.83 5.15
N SER A 151 8.28 -11.52 6.45
CA SER A 151 7.52 -12.30 7.41
C SER A 151 6.03 -12.25 7.07
N LYS A 152 5.24 -13.17 7.62
CA LYS A 152 3.79 -13.19 7.38
C LYS A 152 3.14 -11.87 7.83
N THR A 153 3.59 -11.30 8.93
CA THR A 153 3.11 -10.02 9.46
C THR A 153 3.43 -8.87 8.51
N GLU A 154 4.67 -8.80 8.00
CA GLU A 154 5.08 -7.78 7.03
C GLU A 154 4.26 -7.85 5.73
N ARG A 155 4.02 -9.07 5.20
CA ARG A 155 3.13 -9.24 4.04
C ARG A 155 1.70 -8.78 4.36
N ASN A 156 1.19 -9.09 5.55
CA ASN A 156 -0.13 -8.66 5.97
C ASN A 156 -0.23 -7.13 6.07
N TRP A 157 0.78 -6.42 6.55
CA TRP A 157 0.78 -4.95 6.55
C TRP A 157 0.68 -4.39 5.14
N ILE A 158 1.53 -4.87 4.23
CA ILE A 158 1.49 -4.43 2.83
C ILE A 158 0.11 -4.73 2.21
N SER A 159 -0.45 -5.92 2.47
CA SER A 159 -1.80 -6.29 2.04
C SER A 159 -2.86 -5.34 2.59
N ARG A 160 -2.85 -5.03 3.89
CA ARG A 160 -3.81 -4.09 4.51
C ARG A 160 -3.76 -2.72 3.84
N SER A 161 -2.56 -2.19 3.61
CA SER A 161 -2.38 -0.89 2.95
C SER A 161 -2.87 -0.91 1.50
N LEU A 162 -2.68 -2.02 0.78
CA LEU A 162 -3.22 -2.22 -0.57
C LEU A 162 -4.76 -2.31 -0.59
N TYR A 163 -5.36 -3.07 0.34
CA TYR A 163 -6.83 -3.11 0.50
C TYR A 163 -7.38 -1.72 0.82
N ARG A 164 -6.75 -1.00 1.77
CA ARG A 164 -7.12 0.38 2.13
C ARG A 164 -6.98 1.33 0.93
N PHE A 165 -5.92 1.21 0.14
CA PHE A 165 -5.75 1.97 -1.09
C PHE A 165 -6.90 1.71 -2.06
N HIS A 166 -7.27 0.44 -2.30
CA HIS A 166 -8.35 0.11 -3.22
C HIS A 166 -9.73 0.54 -2.68
N ALA A 167 -9.97 0.44 -1.38
CA ALA A 167 -11.18 0.99 -0.77
C ALA A 167 -11.29 2.50 -1.02
N ASN A 168 -10.18 3.25 -0.92
CA ASN A 168 -10.16 4.67 -1.31
C ASN A 168 -10.44 4.88 -2.81
N CYS A 169 -9.98 3.97 -3.68
CA CYS A 169 -10.32 3.99 -5.11
C CYS A 169 -11.81 3.75 -5.36
N ASN A 170 -12.50 2.95 -4.54
CA ASN A 170 -13.93 2.67 -4.71
C ASN A 170 -14.81 3.80 -4.18
N LEU A 171 -14.40 4.43 -3.08
CA LEU A 171 -15.15 5.49 -2.41
C LEU A 171 -14.98 6.88 -3.06
N GLN A 172 -14.43 6.99 -4.29
CA GLN A 172 -13.96 8.24 -4.93
C GLN A 172 -14.73 9.50 -4.51
N GLN A 173 -14.09 10.33 -3.68
CA GLN A 173 -14.63 11.56 -3.12
C GLN A 173 -13.56 12.65 -3.09
N GLU A 174 -13.96 13.89 -2.86
CA GLU A 174 -13.08 15.05 -2.75
C GLU A 174 -12.02 14.85 -1.65
N TRP A 175 -10.90 15.57 -1.77
CA TRP A 175 -9.74 15.42 -0.89
C TRP A 175 -10.07 15.70 0.59
N ASP A 176 -11.03 16.59 0.89
CA ASP A 176 -11.52 16.85 2.25
C ASP A 176 -12.09 15.59 2.92
N ALA A 177 -12.85 14.79 2.17
CA ALA A 177 -13.39 13.54 2.67
C ALA A 177 -12.28 12.52 2.93
N ILE A 178 -11.28 12.43 2.04
CA ILE A 178 -10.10 11.56 2.23
C ILE A 178 -9.33 11.98 3.49
N ALA A 179 -9.15 13.28 3.72
CA ALA A 179 -8.46 13.82 4.89
C ALA A 179 -9.22 13.49 6.18
N ALA A 180 -10.55 13.67 6.19
CA ALA A 180 -11.40 13.32 7.32
C ALA A 180 -11.30 11.83 7.69
N ARG A 181 -11.24 10.94 6.69
CA ARG A 181 -11.05 9.49 6.90
C ARG A 181 -9.66 9.16 7.44
N SER A 182 -8.63 9.81 6.90
CA SER A 182 -7.23 9.54 7.26
C SER A 182 -6.91 9.94 8.70
N ALA A 183 -7.63 10.91 9.25
CA ALA A 183 -7.56 11.29 10.66
C ALA A 183 -7.99 10.16 11.64
N GLY A 184 -8.71 9.15 11.17
CA GLY A 184 -9.09 7.98 11.98
C GLY A 184 -8.02 6.91 12.11
N PHE A 185 -6.84 7.10 11.51
CA PHE A 185 -5.74 6.12 11.49
C PHE A 185 -4.47 6.71 12.10
N ALA A 186 -3.62 5.84 12.66
CA ALA A 186 -2.33 6.28 13.18
C ALA A 186 -1.44 6.86 12.06
N PRO A 187 -0.53 7.80 12.37
CA PRO A 187 0.34 8.42 11.37
C PRO A 187 1.14 7.42 10.54
N TRP A 188 1.69 6.37 11.16
CA TRP A 188 2.43 5.32 10.44
C TRP A 188 1.52 4.47 9.54
N GLU A 189 0.25 4.24 9.89
CA GLU A 189 -0.70 3.55 8.98
C GLU A 189 -1.03 4.42 7.75
N ASN A 190 -1.00 5.75 7.90
CA ASN A 190 -1.11 6.69 6.79
C ASN A 190 0.17 6.76 5.96
N GLU A 191 1.34 6.72 6.61
CA GLU A 191 2.63 6.65 5.91
C GLU A 191 2.78 5.34 5.12
N GLN A 192 2.25 4.24 5.64
CA GLN A 192 2.15 2.97 4.90
C GLN A 192 1.33 3.13 3.62
N LEU A 193 0.19 3.83 3.69
CA LEU A 193 -0.63 4.13 2.51
C LEU A 193 0.12 5.02 1.51
N TYR A 194 0.93 5.97 1.97
CA TYR A 194 1.82 6.76 1.11
C TYR A 194 2.93 5.92 0.46
N CYS A 195 3.52 4.96 1.17
CA CYS A 195 4.49 4.03 0.59
C CYS A 195 3.86 3.25 -0.57
N ILE A 196 2.61 2.77 -0.41
CA ILE A 196 1.86 2.13 -1.49
C ILE A 196 1.62 3.12 -2.63
N TYR A 197 1.16 4.33 -2.34
CA TYR A 197 0.92 5.36 -3.34
C TYR A 197 2.16 5.63 -4.19
N ASP A 198 3.31 5.91 -3.56
CA ASP A 198 4.57 6.20 -4.26
C ASP A 198 5.09 5.00 -5.06
N PHE A 199 4.94 3.78 -4.53
CA PHE A 199 5.27 2.56 -5.25
C PHE A 199 4.44 2.41 -6.53
N LEU A 200 3.12 2.52 -6.43
CA LEU A 200 2.22 2.38 -7.58
C LEU A 200 2.43 3.53 -8.58
N MET A 201 2.67 4.75 -8.09
CA MET A 201 3.00 5.93 -8.90
C MET A 201 4.25 5.68 -9.75
N ARG A 202 5.35 5.19 -9.14
CA ARG A 202 6.58 4.83 -9.85
C ARG A 202 6.32 3.77 -10.91
N MET A 203 5.56 2.74 -10.57
CA MET A 203 5.23 1.64 -11.49
C MET A 203 4.50 2.14 -12.74
N VAL A 204 3.48 2.99 -12.56
CA VAL A 204 2.71 3.56 -13.66
C VAL A 204 3.57 4.52 -14.49
N LYS A 205 4.33 5.40 -13.82
CA LYS A 205 5.24 6.37 -14.46
C LYS A 205 6.26 5.69 -15.36
N GLN A 206 6.93 4.64 -14.88
CA GLN A 206 7.95 3.91 -15.65
C GLN A 206 7.44 3.39 -17.00
N VAL A 207 6.20 2.92 -17.05
CA VAL A 207 5.60 2.38 -18.29
C VAL A 207 5.15 3.48 -19.24
N ILE A 208 4.65 4.59 -18.71
CA ILE A 208 4.22 5.73 -19.53
C ILE A 208 5.43 6.45 -20.14
N GLU A 209 6.51 6.59 -19.38
CA GLU A 209 7.76 7.22 -19.83
C GLU A 209 8.64 6.31 -20.68
N ASP A 210 8.32 5.02 -20.81
CA ASP A 210 9.11 4.08 -21.62
C ASP A 210 9.16 4.56 -23.09
N PRO A 211 10.36 4.90 -23.61
CA PRO A 211 10.53 5.36 -24.98
C PRO A 211 10.03 4.35 -26.02
N ASN A 212 10.10 3.05 -25.72
CA ASN A 212 9.63 1.99 -26.62
C ASN A 212 8.11 1.91 -26.71
N LEU A 213 7.41 2.42 -25.69
CA LEU A 213 5.95 2.43 -25.62
C LEU A 213 5.35 3.79 -26.00
N ARG A 214 6.19 4.80 -26.24
CA ARG A 214 5.78 6.19 -26.49
C ARG A 214 4.81 6.35 -27.67
N SER A 215 4.93 5.51 -28.72
CA SER A 215 4.03 5.53 -29.87
C SER A 215 2.60 5.08 -29.55
N ASN A 216 2.40 4.37 -28.44
CA ASN A 216 1.09 3.88 -28.01
C ASN A 216 0.27 4.96 -27.30
N TRP A 217 0.96 5.95 -26.73
CA TRP A 217 0.36 7.02 -25.93
C TRP A 217 -0.14 8.17 -26.80
N PRO A 218 -1.25 8.85 -26.43
CA PRO A 218 -1.65 10.08 -27.09
C PRO A 218 -0.54 11.13 -27.10
N GLN A 219 -0.40 11.84 -28.23
CA GLN A 219 0.65 12.85 -28.44
C GLN A 219 0.68 13.95 -27.36
N TYR A 220 -0.49 14.30 -26.81
CA TYR A 220 -0.61 15.35 -25.80
C TYR A 220 0.11 15.00 -24.48
N ILE A 221 0.27 13.72 -24.13
CA ILE A 221 0.95 13.31 -22.88
C ILE A 221 2.42 13.74 -22.88
N SER A 222 3.03 13.88 -24.05
CA SER A 222 4.41 14.37 -24.15
C SER A 222 4.56 15.89 -24.11
N GLN A 223 3.44 16.62 -24.04
CA GLN A 223 3.38 18.08 -24.14
C GLN A 223 2.69 18.73 -22.93
N VAL A 224 2.26 17.94 -21.94
CA VAL A 224 1.62 18.45 -20.72
C VAL A 224 2.64 18.99 -19.72
N SER A 225 2.20 19.92 -18.88
CA SER A 225 2.98 20.37 -17.72
C SER A 225 3.16 19.25 -16.70
N ASP A 226 4.15 19.37 -15.81
CA ASP A 226 4.39 18.39 -14.74
C ASP A 226 3.15 18.15 -13.87
N ILE A 227 2.37 19.20 -13.59
CA ILE A 227 1.11 19.09 -12.83
C ILE A 227 0.09 18.23 -13.59
N ALA A 228 -0.10 18.49 -14.89
CA ALA A 228 -1.04 17.73 -15.70
C ALA A 228 -0.57 16.28 -15.91
N PHE A 229 0.74 16.05 -15.99
CA PHE A 229 1.31 14.70 -16.01
C PHE A 229 1.07 13.98 -14.68
N HIS A 230 1.27 14.65 -13.54
CA HIS A 230 1.01 14.06 -12.23
C HIS A 230 -0.48 13.71 -12.02
N ASN A 231 -1.40 14.58 -12.45
CA ASN A 231 -2.85 14.29 -12.45
C ASN A 231 -3.18 13.09 -13.34
N TYR A 232 -2.47 12.94 -14.47
CA TYR A 232 -2.62 11.80 -15.35
C TYR A 232 -2.20 10.48 -14.70
N LEU A 233 -1.13 10.48 -13.92
CA LEU A 233 -0.74 9.31 -13.13
C LEU A 233 -1.77 9.01 -12.03
N GLN A 234 -2.24 10.03 -11.31
CA GLN A 234 -3.27 9.90 -10.28
C GLN A 234 -4.58 9.33 -10.81
N PHE A 235 -4.98 9.70 -12.04
CA PHE A 235 -6.13 9.09 -12.71
C PHE A 235 -5.96 7.58 -12.90
N HIS A 236 -4.80 7.12 -13.36
CA HIS A 236 -4.58 5.68 -13.50
C HIS A 236 -4.58 4.95 -12.16
N LEU A 237 -4.09 5.61 -11.10
CA LEU A 237 -4.14 5.07 -9.74
C LEU A 237 -5.57 4.96 -9.21
N SER A 238 -6.44 5.93 -9.49
CA SER A 238 -7.82 5.94 -8.99
C SER A 238 -8.69 4.84 -9.60
N LEU A 239 -8.28 4.25 -10.72
CA LEU A 239 -8.94 3.08 -11.34
C LEU A 239 -8.67 1.76 -10.57
N GLY A 240 -7.85 1.79 -9.53
CA GLY A 240 -7.66 0.68 -8.60
C GLY A 240 -6.58 -0.34 -8.98
N LEU A 241 -6.30 -1.25 -8.06
CA LEU A 241 -5.12 -2.13 -8.13
C LEU A 241 -5.14 -3.11 -9.30
N THR A 242 -6.33 -3.60 -9.69
CA THR A 242 -6.46 -4.49 -10.87
C THR A 242 -6.01 -3.77 -12.14
N HIS A 243 -6.32 -2.49 -12.28
CA HIS A 243 -5.87 -1.67 -13.41
C HIS A 243 -4.37 -1.38 -13.31
N VAL A 244 -3.87 -0.99 -12.14
CA VAL A 244 -2.43 -0.72 -11.94
C VAL A 244 -1.58 -1.96 -12.21
N ARG A 245 -2.02 -3.16 -11.79
CA ARG A 245 -1.33 -4.42 -12.10
C ARG A 245 -1.12 -4.64 -13.60
N ARG A 246 -1.98 -4.09 -14.47
CA ARG A 246 -1.82 -4.21 -15.93
C ARG A 246 -0.54 -3.53 -16.42
N PHE A 247 -0.17 -2.39 -15.85
CA PHE A 247 1.09 -1.71 -16.13
C PHE A 247 2.28 -2.60 -15.74
N ALA A 248 2.14 -3.33 -14.64
CA ALA A 248 3.17 -4.22 -14.12
C ALA A 248 3.45 -5.43 -15.02
N LEU A 249 2.42 -5.98 -15.68
CA LEU A 249 2.50 -7.20 -16.48
C LEU A 249 3.06 -6.99 -17.89
N GLN A 250 3.00 -5.76 -18.42
CA GLN A 250 3.60 -5.30 -19.69
C GLN A 250 3.42 -6.20 -20.93
N ASN A 251 2.42 -7.09 -20.94
CA ASN A 251 2.10 -7.84 -22.16
C ASN A 251 1.18 -7.01 -23.08
N GLU A 252 1.25 -7.31 -24.38
CA GLU A 252 0.59 -6.52 -25.43
C GLU A 252 -0.91 -6.33 -25.19
N LYS A 253 -1.62 -7.39 -24.75
CA LYS A 253 -3.06 -7.32 -24.45
C LYS A 253 -3.37 -6.34 -23.33
N GLN A 254 -2.57 -6.33 -22.26
CA GLN A 254 -2.76 -5.39 -21.15
C GLN A 254 -2.44 -3.95 -21.57
N LEU A 255 -1.39 -3.73 -22.35
CA LEU A 255 -1.03 -2.42 -22.88
C LEU A 255 -2.13 -1.84 -23.78
N GLN A 256 -2.73 -2.66 -24.65
CA GLN A 256 -3.86 -2.24 -25.48
C GLN A 256 -5.07 -1.80 -24.64
N GLN A 257 -5.35 -2.50 -23.53
CA GLN A 257 -6.43 -2.10 -22.61
C GLN A 257 -6.14 -0.76 -21.93
N ILE A 258 -4.88 -0.52 -21.51
CA ILE A 258 -4.48 0.76 -20.92
C ILE A 258 -4.66 1.90 -21.93
N VAL A 259 -4.15 1.72 -23.16
CA VAL A 259 -4.28 2.70 -24.25
C VAL A 259 -5.75 3.00 -24.55
N HIS A 260 -6.61 1.99 -24.55
CA HIS A 260 -8.04 2.17 -24.76
C HIS A 260 -8.66 3.06 -23.67
N VAL A 261 -8.38 2.77 -22.39
CA VAL A 261 -8.83 3.60 -21.26
C VAL A 261 -8.34 5.04 -21.42
N THR A 262 -7.05 5.22 -21.71
CA THR A 262 -6.46 6.55 -21.93
C THR A 262 -7.15 7.34 -23.04
N ARG A 263 -7.50 6.69 -24.16
CA ARG A 263 -8.17 7.36 -25.30
C ARG A 263 -9.64 7.66 -25.04
N ALA A 264 -10.30 6.85 -24.23
CA ALA A 264 -11.72 7.00 -23.90
C ALA A 264 -12.00 8.15 -22.91
N THR A 265 -10.97 8.64 -22.21
CA THR A 265 -11.10 9.70 -21.20
C THR A 265 -10.36 10.97 -21.63
N PRO A 266 -10.95 11.80 -22.51
CA PRO A 266 -10.38 13.10 -22.85
C PRO A 266 -10.46 14.06 -21.63
N ARG A 267 -9.41 14.87 -21.43
CA ARG A 267 -9.28 15.90 -20.37
C ARG A 267 -9.00 15.42 -18.94
N ILE A 268 -8.07 14.48 -18.79
CA ILE A 268 -7.54 14.05 -17.48
C ILE A 268 -6.77 15.17 -16.75
N ASP A 269 -6.44 16.26 -17.46
CA ASP A 269 -5.77 17.46 -16.94
C ASP A 269 -6.68 18.32 -16.03
N GLN A 270 -8.00 18.12 -16.05
CA GLN A 270 -8.95 18.84 -15.21
C GLN A 270 -9.03 18.22 -13.80
N GLN A 271 -8.11 18.65 -12.93
CA GLN A 271 -8.16 18.57 -11.45
C GLN A 271 -8.62 17.23 -10.85
N LEU A 272 -7.88 16.15 -11.11
CA LEU A 272 -7.96 14.94 -10.28
C LEU A 272 -6.87 14.96 -9.21
N SER A 273 -7.23 15.35 -7.99
CA SER A 273 -6.41 15.12 -6.80
C SER A 273 -6.87 13.83 -6.11
N PHE A 274 -6.29 12.70 -6.49
CA PHE A 274 -6.57 11.40 -5.87
C PHE A 274 -5.48 11.03 -4.86
N LEU A 275 -5.88 10.95 -3.58
CA LEU A 275 -5.06 10.64 -2.39
C LEU A 275 -3.93 11.63 -2.09
N TYR A 276 -3.22 12.19 -3.07
CA TYR A 276 -2.08 13.09 -2.83
C TYR A 276 -2.42 14.29 -1.94
N ASN A 277 -3.46 15.06 -2.30
CA ASN A 277 -3.92 16.19 -1.49
C ASN A 277 -4.73 15.73 -0.26
N GLY A 278 -5.39 14.58 -0.34
CA GLY A 278 -6.29 14.09 0.71
C GLY A 278 -5.58 13.39 1.87
N LEU A 279 -4.34 12.93 1.66
CA LEU A 279 -3.52 12.32 2.69
C LEU A 279 -2.55 13.33 3.34
N HIS A 280 -2.39 14.52 2.75
CA HIS A 280 -1.61 15.60 3.36
C HIS A 280 -2.44 16.25 4.47
N PRO A 281 -2.05 16.17 5.75
CA PRO A 281 -2.88 16.59 6.88
C PRO A 281 -2.93 18.13 7.08
N VAL A 282 -2.56 18.91 6.05
CA VAL A 282 -2.32 20.37 6.10
C VAL A 282 -3.50 21.14 6.70
N SER A 283 -4.72 20.59 6.65
CA SER A 283 -5.93 21.28 7.09
C SER A 283 -6.43 20.94 8.49
N ARG A 284 -5.91 19.91 9.18
CA ARG A 284 -6.56 19.44 10.43
C ARG A 284 -5.67 19.35 11.65
N TRP A 285 -4.36 19.29 11.49
CA TRP A 285 -3.52 19.44 12.65
C TRP A 285 -3.38 20.93 12.92
N PRO A 286 -3.70 21.39 14.14
CA PRO A 286 -3.38 22.77 14.49
C PRO A 286 -1.89 22.99 14.16
N PRO A 287 -1.46 24.19 13.76
CA PRO A 287 -0.05 24.48 13.63
C PRO A 287 0.59 24.21 14.99
N LEU A 288 1.18 23.03 15.15
CA LEU A 288 1.93 22.66 16.34
C LEU A 288 3.31 23.26 16.12
N GLU A 289 3.66 24.23 16.97
CA GLU A 289 4.96 24.88 16.95
C GLU A 289 6.08 23.98 17.49
N HIS A 290 5.77 22.73 17.86
CA HIS A 290 6.69 21.79 18.51
C HIS A 290 6.84 20.53 17.67
N ALA A 291 8.08 20.04 17.61
CA ALA A 291 8.41 18.82 16.88
C ALA A 291 7.95 17.58 17.65
N LEU A 292 7.79 16.45 16.95
CA LEU A 292 7.37 15.18 17.57
C LEU A 292 8.24 14.80 18.78
N GLY A 293 9.55 15.07 18.71
CA GLY A 293 10.51 14.78 19.78
C GLY A 293 10.27 15.57 21.08
N ASP A 294 9.47 16.64 21.02
CA ASP A 294 9.13 17.50 22.15
C ASP A 294 7.75 17.16 22.75
N PHE A 295 7.02 16.18 22.19
CA PHE A 295 5.68 15.81 22.67
C PHE A 295 5.76 15.19 24.07
N ASP A 296 4.87 15.66 24.96
CA ASP A 296 4.62 15.00 26.22
C ASP A 296 3.50 13.95 26.12
N ALA A 297 3.13 13.33 27.24
CA ALA A 297 2.09 12.31 27.26
C ALA A 297 0.69 12.85 26.90
N GLU A 298 0.41 14.13 27.19
CA GLU A 298 -0.86 14.77 26.85
C GLU A 298 -0.90 15.08 25.34
N ASP A 299 0.22 15.54 24.78
CA ASP A 299 0.37 15.74 23.33
C ASP A 299 0.23 14.43 22.56
N GLU A 300 0.86 13.35 23.03
CA GLU A 300 0.72 12.00 22.45
C GLU A 300 -0.74 11.53 22.43
N GLU A 301 -1.47 11.66 23.56
CA GLU A 301 -2.87 11.25 23.64
C GLU A 301 -3.78 12.11 22.73
N LYS A 302 -3.45 13.39 22.57
CA LYS A 302 -4.27 14.36 21.85
C LYS A 302 -4.04 14.35 20.35
N TYR A 303 -2.80 14.20 19.91
CA TYR A 303 -2.38 14.44 18.52
C TYR A 303 -1.95 13.19 17.77
N ILE A 304 -1.65 12.08 18.45
CA ILE A 304 -1.29 10.81 17.82
C ILE A 304 -2.46 9.82 17.96
N PRO A 305 -3.30 9.66 16.92
CA PRO A 305 -4.31 8.62 16.92
C PRO A 305 -3.67 7.26 17.15
N GLN A 306 -4.26 6.48 18.05
CA GLN A 306 -3.79 5.14 18.36
C GLN A 306 -3.91 4.22 17.12
N PRO A 307 -2.97 3.27 16.95
CA PRO A 307 -3.04 2.31 15.87
C PRO A 307 -4.31 1.50 16.01
N TRP A 308 -5.05 1.46 14.91
CA TRP A 308 -6.37 0.87 14.89
C TRP A 308 -6.34 -0.67 14.92
N TYR A 309 -5.24 -1.27 14.46
CA TYR A 309 -4.86 -2.63 14.80
C TYR A 309 -3.64 -2.58 15.73
N ARG A 310 -3.77 -3.10 16.95
CA ARG A 310 -2.63 -3.25 17.85
C ARG A 310 -1.77 -4.38 17.36
N ASP A 311 -0.87 -4.02 16.44
CA ASP A 311 0.17 -4.90 15.99
C ASP A 311 0.99 -5.36 17.20
N PRO A 312 1.32 -6.66 17.29
CA PRO A 312 2.17 -7.16 18.37
C PRO A 312 3.62 -6.67 18.24
N ASP A 313 3.98 -6.09 17.10
CA ASP A 313 5.30 -5.59 16.76
C ASP A 313 5.25 -4.08 16.55
N SER A 314 6.17 -3.34 17.18
CA SER A 314 6.24 -1.88 17.17
C SER A 314 7.04 -1.32 15.98
N GLY A 315 7.60 -2.17 15.11
CA GLY A 315 8.51 -1.77 14.03
C GLY A 315 8.01 -0.59 13.20
N PRO A 316 6.78 -0.64 12.64
CA PRO A 316 6.20 0.47 11.87
C PRO A 316 6.10 1.80 12.64
N GLU A 317 5.71 1.75 13.92
CA GLU A 317 5.62 2.96 14.75
C GLU A 317 7.02 3.49 15.10
N ASP A 318 7.91 2.62 15.55
CA ASP A 318 9.25 3.00 16.00
C ASP A 318 10.07 3.66 14.88
N ILE A 319 9.99 3.11 13.66
CA ILE A 319 10.71 3.66 12.52
C ILE A 319 10.11 4.96 12.02
N TRP A 320 8.79 5.10 12.11
CA TRP A 320 8.11 6.35 11.82
C TRP A 320 8.54 7.43 12.84
N ARG A 321 8.52 7.14 14.15
CA ARG A 321 8.98 8.08 15.18
C ARG A 321 10.44 8.46 15.00
N TRP A 322 11.29 7.51 14.61
CA TRP A 322 12.69 7.77 14.29
C TRP A 322 12.87 8.72 13.09
N ALA A 323 12.05 8.57 12.04
CA ALA A 323 12.13 9.38 10.84
C ALA A 323 11.51 10.78 11.01
N HIS A 324 10.45 10.90 11.80
CA HIS A 324 9.68 12.13 11.96
C HIS A 324 9.97 12.89 13.26
N ARG A 325 11.00 12.48 14.03
CA ARG A 325 11.33 13.05 15.33
C ARG A 325 11.36 14.58 15.34
N ASP A 326 11.98 15.17 14.32
CA ASP A 326 12.21 16.60 14.26
C ASP A 326 11.23 17.31 13.31
N GLU A 327 10.16 16.63 12.92
CA GLU A 327 9.09 17.18 12.10
C GLU A 327 8.02 17.79 13.00
N GLU A 328 7.39 18.85 12.51
CA GLU A 328 6.14 19.35 13.05
C GLU A 328 4.97 18.54 12.49
N ALA A 329 3.78 18.76 13.05
CA ALA A 329 2.54 18.15 12.63
C ALA A 329 2.39 18.08 11.09
N GLY A 330 2.60 19.19 10.36
CA GLY A 330 2.44 19.21 8.91
C GLY A 330 3.28 18.16 8.14
N GLY A 331 4.36 17.66 8.76
CA GLY A 331 5.33 16.72 8.19
C GLY A 331 5.27 15.28 8.71
N PHE A 332 4.30 14.88 9.53
CA PHE A 332 4.24 13.50 10.05
C PHE A 332 3.82 12.45 9.01
N VAL A 333 3.17 12.87 7.92
CA VAL A 333 2.68 11.96 6.90
C VAL A 333 2.96 12.57 5.53
N GLY A 334 3.53 11.77 4.63
CA GLY A 334 3.72 12.15 3.22
C GLY A 334 4.82 13.18 3.00
N ASN A 335 5.64 13.49 4.01
CA ASN A 335 6.67 14.52 3.90
C ASN A 335 7.63 14.22 2.74
N PHE A 336 7.81 15.18 1.83
CA PHE A 336 8.67 15.05 0.65
C PHE A 336 10.12 14.80 1.02
N ASP A 337 10.58 15.36 2.14
CA ASP A 337 11.92 15.16 2.67
C ASP A 337 12.24 13.70 3.00
N GLN A 338 11.20 12.88 3.14
CA GLN A 338 11.28 11.47 3.52
C GLN A 338 10.95 10.52 2.36
N ALA A 339 10.83 11.02 1.13
CA ALA A 339 10.49 10.19 -0.03
C ALA A 339 11.44 8.98 -0.23
N VAL A 340 12.72 9.12 0.13
CA VAL A 340 13.70 8.02 0.08
C VAL A 340 13.33 6.89 1.05
N LEU A 341 12.79 7.21 2.24
CA LEU A 341 12.35 6.21 3.20
C LEU A 341 11.11 5.46 2.71
N ARG A 342 10.21 6.15 1.99
CA ARG A 342 9.06 5.51 1.33
C ARG A 342 9.44 4.58 0.19
N GLN A 343 10.52 4.85 -0.54
CA GLN A 343 11.05 3.89 -1.54
C GLN A 343 11.52 2.58 -0.89
N TRP A 344 12.06 2.66 0.32
CA TRP A 344 12.39 1.49 1.15
C TRP A 344 11.16 0.89 1.84
N ALA A 345 9.98 1.54 1.74
CA ALA A 345 8.78 1.13 2.47
C ALA A 345 9.06 0.91 3.96
N CYS A 346 9.81 1.83 4.57
CA CYS A 346 10.42 1.66 5.90
C CYS A 346 9.41 1.24 6.99
N VAL A 347 8.18 1.77 6.94
CA VAL A 347 7.07 1.49 7.86
C VAL A 347 6.34 0.15 7.60
N MET A 348 6.84 -0.70 6.70
CA MET A 348 6.28 -2.02 6.38
C MET A 348 7.04 -3.18 7.02
N TRP A 349 8.11 -2.90 7.75
CA TRP A 349 9.05 -3.92 8.24
C TRP A 349 8.90 -4.15 9.73
N ASP A 350 9.11 -5.40 10.17
CA ASP A 350 9.05 -5.75 11.57
C ASP A 350 10.28 -5.24 12.33
N ARG A 351 10.12 -5.09 13.65
CA ARG A 351 11.15 -4.53 14.52
C ARG A 351 12.45 -5.32 14.42
N GLY A 352 12.36 -6.65 14.39
CA GLY A 352 13.52 -7.54 14.29
C GLY A 352 14.33 -7.30 13.01
N ARG A 353 13.66 -7.11 11.88
CA ARG A 353 14.31 -6.78 10.61
C ARG A 353 14.97 -5.41 10.66
N ILE A 354 14.27 -4.40 11.19
CA ILE A 354 14.78 -3.03 11.29
C ILE A 354 16.03 -2.97 12.20
N ASP A 355 16.01 -3.67 13.33
CA ASP A 355 17.16 -3.78 14.23
C ASP A 355 18.33 -4.52 13.55
N GLY A 356 18.04 -5.58 12.79
CA GLY A 356 19.04 -6.29 11.99
C GLY A 356 19.69 -5.44 10.88
N TRP A 357 19.04 -4.34 10.48
CA TRP A 357 19.58 -3.34 9.57
C TRP A 357 20.28 -2.19 10.26
N PHE A 358 20.31 -2.17 11.60
CA PHE A 358 20.99 -1.14 12.39
C PHE A 358 20.50 0.28 12.11
N VAL A 359 19.21 0.43 11.76
CA VAL A 359 18.61 1.70 11.32
C VAL A 359 18.69 2.75 12.43
N PHE A 360 18.41 2.34 13.67
CA PHE A 360 18.33 3.24 14.83
C PHE A 360 19.68 3.69 15.40
N ILE A 361 20.82 3.31 14.81
CA ILE A 361 22.15 3.73 15.32
C ILE A 361 22.33 5.24 15.23
N ARG A 362 21.76 5.89 14.20
CA ARG A 362 21.84 7.34 14.01
C ARG A 362 20.46 7.94 13.85
N PRO A 363 20.23 9.18 14.32
CA PRO A 363 19.02 9.92 13.97
C PRO A 363 18.86 10.01 12.45
N TRP A 364 17.62 10.04 11.99
CA TRP A 364 17.33 10.44 10.62
C TRP A 364 17.63 11.94 10.47
N VAL A 365 18.25 12.30 9.35
CA VAL A 365 18.47 13.71 8.97
C VAL A 365 17.98 13.85 7.54
N SER A 366 16.99 14.72 7.34
CA SER A 366 16.45 14.92 5.99
C SER A 366 17.48 15.50 5.04
N THR A 367 17.31 15.23 3.75
CA THR A 367 18.22 15.73 2.70
C THR A 367 18.25 17.26 2.68
N CYS A 368 17.11 17.92 2.95
CA CYS A 368 17.02 19.38 3.01
C CYS A 368 17.75 19.95 4.23
N ARG A 369 17.60 19.34 5.42
CA ARG A 369 18.35 19.77 6.60
C ARG A 369 19.85 19.60 6.40
N ARG A 370 20.27 18.46 5.83
CA ARG A 370 21.68 18.19 5.53
C ARG A 370 22.23 19.16 4.48
N TYR A 371 21.42 19.56 3.50
CA TYR A 371 21.79 20.60 2.53
C TYR A 371 21.95 21.97 3.19
N LEU A 372 21.07 22.35 4.11
CA LEU A 372 21.17 23.59 4.89
C LEU A 372 22.38 23.58 5.84
N GLU A 373 22.68 22.45 6.46
CA GLU A 373 23.90 22.24 7.26
C GLU A 373 25.17 22.38 6.39
N CYS A 374 25.17 21.79 5.19
CA CYS A 374 26.26 21.93 4.21
C CYS A 374 26.41 23.35 3.66
N LEU A 375 25.34 24.16 3.61
CA LEU A 375 25.41 25.57 3.23
C LEU A 375 25.95 26.47 4.36
N GLY A 376 25.97 25.97 5.60
CA GLY A 376 26.43 26.69 6.78
C GLY A 376 27.87 26.38 7.22
N GLN A 377 28.56 25.42 6.60
CA GLN A 377 29.93 25.03 6.98
C GLN A 377 30.81 24.75 5.75
N ASP A 378 32.08 25.18 5.82
CA ASP A 378 33.11 24.83 4.85
C ASP A 378 33.21 23.30 4.73
N SER A 379 33.07 22.81 3.51
CA SER A 379 32.61 21.47 3.15
C SER A 379 33.57 20.30 3.45
N ASP A 380 34.57 20.45 4.32
CA ASP A 380 35.57 19.41 4.60
C ASP A 380 35.58 18.89 6.05
N GLU A 381 34.94 19.56 7.02
CA GLU A 381 35.05 19.15 8.45
C GLU A 381 34.03 18.09 8.89
N LEU A 382 32.82 18.04 8.32
CA LEU A 382 31.73 17.16 8.76
C LEU A 382 31.90 15.65 8.46
N LEU A 383 32.87 15.29 7.63
CA LEU A 383 33.19 13.87 7.32
C LEU A 383 34.33 13.31 8.18
N SER A 384 34.90 14.11 9.10
CA SER A 384 36.22 13.83 9.63
C SER A 384 36.30 13.39 11.10
N GLU A 385 35.32 13.68 11.96
CA GLU A 385 35.45 13.37 13.39
C GLU A 385 34.69 12.11 13.85
N GLY A 386 35.44 11.17 14.43
CA GLY A 386 34.91 10.07 15.26
C GLY A 386 34.54 8.76 14.56
N LEU A 387 34.67 8.66 13.23
CA LEU A 387 34.37 7.43 12.48
C LEU A 387 35.64 6.69 12.05
N GLU A 388 35.74 5.41 12.44
CA GLU A 388 36.75 4.47 11.94
C GLU A 388 36.83 4.49 10.40
N PRO A 389 38.02 4.42 9.78
CA PRO A 389 38.22 4.60 8.34
C PRO A 389 37.36 3.68 7.46
N GLU A 390 37.17 2.42 7.88
CA GLU A 390 36.28 1.47 7.19
C GLU A 390 34.82 1.91 7.18
N MET A 391 34.36 2.56 8.26
CA MET A 391 32.98 3.02 8.40
C MET A 391 32.71 4.27 7.56
N ARG A 392 33.74 5.11 7.37
CA ARG A 392 33.71 6.26 6.46
C ARG A 392 33.58 5.80 5.00
N GLU A 393 34.33 4.78 4.60
CA GLU A 393 34.27 4.23 3.25
C GLU A 393 32.91 3.56 2.95
N ARG A 394 32.35 2.83 3.94
CA ARG A 394 31.00 2.23 3.86
C ARG A 394 29.89 3.26 3.69
N LEU A 395 29.98 4.40 4.38
CA LEU A 395 29.01 5.50 4.26
C LEU A 395 29.08 6.19 2.89
N LEU A 396 30.29 6.41 2.37
CA LEU A 396 30.47 7.01 1.04
C LEU A 396 29.95 6.09 -0.08
N LEU A 397 30.09 4.78 0.07
CA LEU A 397 29.53 3.77 -0.83
C LEU A 397 28.00 3.70 -0.76
N ARG A 398 27.41 3.79 0.45
CA ARG A 398 25.96 3.93 0.67
C ARG A 398 25.38 5.16 -0.03
N HIS A 399 26.05 6.31 0.12
CA HIS A 399 25.64 7.56 -0.53
C HIS A 399 25.71 7.49 -2.06
N ARG A 400 26.73 6.85 -2.64
CA ARG A 400 26.86 6.71 -4.10
C ARG A 400 25.86 5.72 -4.72
N ARG A 401 25.29 4.77 -3.96
CA ARG A 401 24.45 3.67 -4.51
C ARG A 401 22.97 3.66 -4.12
N ILE A 402 22.53 4.43 -3.12
CA ILE A 402 21.09 4.73 -2.88
C ILE A 402 20.46 5.51 -4.06
N GLY A 403 21.23 5.83 -5.11
CA GLY A 403 20.69 6.61 -6.22
C GLY A 403 20.39 8.05 -5.82
N LEU A 404 21.10 8.57 -4.81
CA LEU A 404 21.36 10.00 -4.70
C LEU A 404 22.26 10.43 -5.88
N LYS A 405 21.78 10.29 -7.12
CA LYS A 405 21.86 11.47 -7.97
C LYS A 405 21.07 12.48 -7.16
N LEU A 406 21.77 13.49 -6.61
CA LEU A 406 21.12 14.73 -6.24
C LEU A 406 20.03 14.94 -7.29
N TYR A 407 18.76 14.90 -6.85
CA TYR A 407 17.66 15.38 -7.67
C TYR A 407 18.19 16.66 -8.29
N ASP A 408 18.22 16.72 -9.61
CA ASP A 408 18.79 17.85 -10.32
C ASP A 408 18.24 19.14 -9.66
N PRO A 409 19.11 20.00 -9.09
CA PRO A 409 18.67 21.16 -8.33
C PRO A 409 17.72 22.06 -9.13
N GLU A 410 17.83 22.06 -10.46
CA GLU A 410 16.89 22.78 -11.33
C GLU A 410 15.50 22.13 -11.35
N THR A 411 15.43 20.80 -11.41
CA THR A 411 14.18 20.04 -11.29
C THR A 411 13.53 20.24 -9.91
N TRP A 412 14.31 20.26 -8.82
CA TRP A 412 13.82 20.47 -7.45
C TRP A 412 13.38 21.93 -7.20
N ALA A 413 14.14 22.92 -7.68
CA ALA A 413 13.78 24.33 -7.57
C ALA A 413 12.60 24.71 -8.47
N CYS A 414 12.37 23.98 -9.56
CA CYS A 414 11.17 24.13 -10.39
C CYS A 414 9.95 23.53 -9.67
N TRP A 415 10.10 22.38 -9.01
CA TRP A 415 9.04 21.73 -8.23
C TRP A 415 8.64 22.52 -6.97
N ALA A 416 9.62 23.02 -6.20
CA ALA A 416 9.40 23.82 -5.00
C ALA A 416 8.73 25.18 -5.30
N ARG A 417 9.12 25.86 -6.41
CA ARG A 417 8.47 27.10 -6.86
C ARG A 417 7.04 26.90 -7.34
N THR A 418 6.75 25.74 -7.90
CA THR A 418 5.40 25.37 -8.36
C THR A 418 4.45 25.08 -7.18
N ILE A 419 4.97 24.59 -6.05
CA ILE A 419 4.19 24.21 -4.87
C ILE A 419 3.94 25.39 -3.91
N THR A 420 4.91 26.29 -3.73
CA THR A 420 4.78 27.39 -2.75
C THR A 420 4.13 28.65 -3.32
N GLY A 421 3.97 28.75 -4.65
CA GLY A 421 3.43 29.94 -5.31
C GLY A 421 4.28 31.20 -5.10
N VAL A 422 5.52 31.06 -4.64
CA VAL A 422 6.45 32.17 -4.44
C VAL A 422 7.29 32.33 -5.72
N SER A 423 7.06 33.43 -6.41
CA SER A 423 7.83 33.89 -7.58
C SER A 423 9.25 34.30 -7.23
#